data_AF-A0A5E6NGF1-F1
#
_entry.id   AF-A0A5E6NGF1-F1
#
_cell.length_a   1.000
_cell.length_b   1.000
_cell.length_c   1.000
_cell.angle_alpha   90.00
_cell.angle_beta   90.00
_cell.angle_gamma   90.00
#
_symmetry.space_group_name_H-M   'P 1'
#
loop_
_entity.id
_entity.type
_entity.pdbx_description
1 polymer ?
#
loop_
_entity_poly.entity_id
_entity_poly.type
_entity_poly.pdbx_seq_one_letter_code
_entity_poly.pdbx_strand_id
1 'polypeptide(L)'
;MHAHLTLSEYGQFIGVTSECLTVKEAGVTKEYPLNRLKSVQIAKRGVSFSSDVIIACANRGIKFFIQDFKNETIASISGTQQHAVVRVRQNQFEFIKTKKLATLSALVIEKKLKISVQHYFIFKKYHQLHKMTIDKTAEQLNNILAQIKCRKWQDFDKWNEILLGLEGQAASQYWQCLVACDLMPNDFKNRIGRQAQDVGNKALNYGYAILTSYIWNALLNAGLEPYCGVFTYY
;
A
#
# COMPACT_ATOMS: atom_id res chain seq x y z
N MET A 1 -10.78 11.24 17.88
CA MET A 1 -10.08 10.16 17.13
C MET A 1 -10.98 9.74 15.99
N HIS A 2 -10.55 9.90 14.73
CA HIS A 2 -11.35 9.48 13.59
C HIS A 2 -11.12 7.99 13.30
N ALA A 3 -12.19 7.23 13.15
CA ALA A 3 -12.20 5.78 12.96
C ALA A 3 -12.42 5.41 11.49
N HIS A 4 -11.91 4.23 11.12
CA HIS A 4 -12.16 3.56 9.85
C HIS A 4 -13.07 2.36 10.14
N LEU A 5 -14.23 2.28 9.48
CA LEU A 5 -15.18 1.18 9.66
C LEU A 5 -15.00 0.16 8.54
N THR A 6 -14.83 -1.11 8.89
CA THR A 6 -14.75 -2.23 7.93
C THR A 6 -15.86 -3.22 8.21
N LEU A 7 -16.57 -3.62 7.15
CA LEU A 7 -17.64 -4.61 7.20
C LEU A 7 -17.22 -5.88 6.46
N SER A 8 -17.16 -6.99 7.19
CA SER A 8 -16.59 -8.27 6.74
C SER A 8 -17.58 -9.43 6.70
N GLU A 9 -18.80 -9.25 7.20
CA GLU A 9 -19.75 -10.36 7.35
C GLU A 9 -20.83 -10.36 6.25
N TYR A 10 -21.27 -11.55 5.88
CA TYR A 10 -22.32 -11.74 4.87
C TYR A 10 -23.69 -11.31 5.42
N GLY A 11 -24.51 -10.66 4.59
CA GLY A 11 -25.88 -10.29 4.95
C GLY A 11 -26.01 -9.06 5.85
N GLN A 12 -24.91 -8.35 6.13
CA GLN A 12 -24.97 -7.07 6.83
C GLN A 12 -25.69 -6.02 5.96
N PHE A 13 -26.57 -5.23 6.59
CA PHE A 13 -27.23 -4.09 5.94
C PHE A 13 -26.78 -2.78 6.58
N ILE A 14 -26.40 -1.82 5.74
CA ILE A 14 -25.95 -0.49 6.15
C ILE A 14 -27.02 0.54 5.84
N GLY A 15 -27.40 1.31 6.85
CA GLY A 15 -28.28 2.47 6.70
C GLY A 15 -27.71 3.70 7.36
N VAL A 16 -28.52 4.76 7.35
CA VAL A 16 -28.28 5.96 8.15
C VAL A 16 -29.53 6.17 8.98
N THR A 17 -29.34 6.37 10.29
CA THR A 17 -30.39 6.77 11.20
C THR A 17 -29.89 8.03 11.90
N SER A 18 -30.58 9.15 11.69
CA SER A 18 -30.15 10.46 12.19
C SER A 18 -28.72 10.80 11.74
N GLU A 19 -27.80 11.04 12.68
CA GLU A 19 -26.38 11.39 12.41
C GLU A 19 -25.43 10.17 12.53
N CYS A 20 -26.00 8.97 12.56
CA CYS A 20 -25.27 7.72 12.74
C CYS A 20 -25.41 6.82 11.51
N LEU A 21 -24.30 6.21 11.12
CA LEU A 21 -24.30 5.07 10.21
C LEU A 21 -24.70 3.83 11.01
N THR A 22 -25.72 3.11 10.53
CA THR A 22 -26.24 1.93 11.21
C THR A 22 -25.85 0.67 10.46
N VAL A 23 -25.41 -0.35 11.19
CA VAL A 23 -25.06 -1.67 10.67
C VAL A 23 -25.99 -2.68 11.32
N LYS A 24 -26.84 -3.31 10.52
CA LYS A 24 -27.79 -4.35 10.94
C LYS A 24 -27.26 -5.73 10.58
N GLU A 25 -27.24 -6.61 11.56
CA GLU A 25 -26.77 -8.00 11.41
C GLU A 25 -27.54 -8.89 12.38
N ALA A 26 -28.20 -9.94 11.88
CA ALA A 26 -28.89 -10.94 12.70
C ALA A 26 -29.80 -10.37 13.81
N GLY A 27 -30.50 -9.26 13.53
CA GLY A 27 -31.39 -8.59 14.50
C GLY A 27 -30.70 -7.58 15.44
N VAL A 28 -29.37 -7.51 15.43
CA VAL A 28 -28.59 -6.51 16.18
C VAL A 28 -28.32 -5.30 15.31
N THR A 29 -28.52 -4.10 15.85
CA THR A 29 -28.16 -2.83 15.20
C THR A 29 -27.02 -2.17 15.94
N LYS A 30 -25.91 -1.90 15.25
CA LYS A 30 -24.79 -1.11 15.74
C LYS A 30 -24.81 0.27 15.10
N GLU A 31 -24.56 1.30 15.89
CA GLU A 31 -24.55 2.70 15.42
C GLU A 31 -23.15 3.31 15.52
N TYR A 32 -22.75 3.99 14.46
CA TYR A 32 -21.45 4.65 14.35
C TYR A 32 -21.66 6.12 14.01
N PRO A 33 -21.30 7.06 14.89
CA PRO A 33 -21.45 8.49 14.60
C PRO A 33 -20.66 8.90 13.35
N LEU A 34 -21.34 9.49 12.37
CA LEU A 34 -20.73 9.84 11.08
C LEU A 34 -19.57 10.84 11.25
N ASN A 35 -19.66 11.75 12.20
CA ASN A 35 -18.60 12.73 12.50
C ASN A 35 -17.28 12.11 13.01
N ARG A 36 -17.33 10.86 13.48
CA ARG A 36 -16.16 10.10 13.92
C ARG A 36 -15.60 9.23 12.81
N LEU A 37 -16.27 9.09 11.67
CA LEU A 37 -15.82 8.24 10.58
C LEU A 37 -14.99 9.04 9.56
N LYS A 38 -13.86 8.46 9.14
CA LYS A 38 -13.06 8.97 8.01
C LYS A 38 -13.32 8.17 6.74
N SER A 39 -13.58 6.86 6.89
CA SER A 39 -13.95 6.00 5.79
C SER A 39 -14.80 4.81 6.24
N VAL A 40 -15.51 4.24 5.27
CA VAL A 40 -16.28 3.00 5.36
C VAL A 40 -15.77 2.06 4.28
N GLN A 41 -15.55 0.79 4.62
CA GLN A 41 -14.97 -0.21 3.73
C GLN A 41 -15.81 -1.49 3.76
N ILE A 42 -16.25 -1.93 2.58
CA ILE A 42 -16.98 -3.16 2.37
C ILE A 42 -16.00 -4.23 1.92
N ALA A 43 -15.69 -5.18 2.80
CA ALA A 43 -14.72 -6.25 2.56
C ALA A 43 -15.37 -7.59 2.15
N LYS A 44 -16.71 -7.67 2.16
CA LYS A 44 -17.44 -8.90 1.85
C LYS A 44 -18.55 -8.69 0.83
N ARG A 45 -18.69 -9.62 -0.10
CA ARG A 45 -19.84 -9.69 -1.02
C ARG A 45 -21.10 -10.07 -0.24
N GLY A 46 -22.25 -9.51 -0.63
CA GLY A 46 -23.53 -9.74 0.05
C GLY A 46 -23.83 -8.74 1.18
N VAL A 47 -22.94 -7.76 1.41
CA VAL A 47 -23.27 -6.58 2.22
C VAL A 47 -24.11 -5.63 1.37
N SER A 48 -25.23 -5.18 1.92
CA SER A 48 -26.16 -4.25 1.27
C SER A 48 -26.11 -2.88 1.95
N PHE A 49 -26.36 -1.80 1.21
CA PHE A 49 -26.39 -0.45 1.79
C PHE A 49 -27.46 0.42 1.12
N SER A 50 -28.06 1.35 1.87
CA SER A 50 -28.98 2.34 1.30
C SER A 50 -28.23 3.46 0.57
N SER A 51 -28.90 4.10 -0.39
CA SER A 51 -28.39 5.32 -1.05
C SER A 51 -28.07 6.42 -0.04
N ASP A 52 -28.78 6.48 1.08
CA ASP A 52 -28.57 7.48 2.14
C ASP A 52 -27.18 7.37 2.77
N VAL A 53 -26.61 6.16 2.85
CA VAL A 53 -25.24 5.95 3.31
C VAL A 53 -24.27 6.71 2.41
N ILE A 54 -24.44 6.58 1.09
CA ILE A 54 -23.59 7.25 0.10
C ILE A 54 -23.75 8.76 0.19
N ILE A 55 -24.98 9.27 0.27
CA ILE A 55 -25.26 10.71 0.39
C ILE A 55 -24.67 11.27 1.68
N ALA A 56 -24.91 10.60 2.81
CA ALA A 56 -24.40 11.03 4.12
C ALA A 56 -22.88 11.04 4.18
N CYS A 57 -22.24 10.04 3.56
CA CYS A 57 -20.79 9.96 3.44
C CYS A 57 -20.25 11.07 2.53
N ALA A 58 -20.83 11.26 1.35
CA ALA A 58 -20.44 12.28 0.39
C ALA A 58 -20.48 13.69 0.98
N ASN A 59 -21.57 14.05 1.68
CA ASN A 59 -21.75 15.37 2.29
C ASN A 59 -20.76 15.66 3.43
N ARG A 60 -20.23 14.61 4.08
CA ARG A 60 -19.27 14.73 5.18
C ARG A 60 -17.82 14.45 4.76
N GLY A 61 -17.57 14.23 3.47
CA GLY A 61 -16.25 13.86 2.96
C GLY A 61 -15.76 12.48 3.43
N ILE A 62 -16.67 11.62 3.90
CA ILE A 62 -16.36 10.25 4.32
C ILE A 62 -16.23 9.40 3.06
N LYS A 63 -15.13 8.66 2.95
CA LYS A 63 -14.89 7.82 1.77
C LYS A 63 -15.50 6.45 1.92
N PHE A 64 -16.15 5.98 0.86
CA PHE A 64 -16.77 4.68 0.82
C PHE A 64 -16.02 3.78 -0.16
N PHE A 65 -15.53 2.64 0.31
CA PHE A 65 -14.72 1.70 -0.47
C PHE A 65 -15.38 0.34 -0.55
N ILE A 66 -15.29 -0.31 -1.70
CA ILE A 66 -15.75 -1.68 -1.93
C ILE A 66 -14.55 -2.50 -2.38
N GLN A 67 -14.34 -3.64 -1.73
CA GLN A 67 -13.22 -4.53 -1.99
C GLN A 67 -13.65 -5.88 -2.55
N ASP A 68 -12.71 -6.55 -3.21
CA ASP A 68 -12.85 -7.93 -3.64
C ASP A 68 -12.52 -8.93 -2.52
N PHE A 69 -12.63 -10.22 -2.82
CA PHE A 69 -12.30 -11.29 -1.87
C PHE A 69 -10.79 -11.39 -1.55
N LYS A 70 -9.94 -10.67 -2.29
CA LYS A 70 -8.50 -10.55 -2.06
C LYS A 70 -8.15 -9.25 -1.32
N ASN A 71 -9.15 -8.52 -0.81
CA ASN A 71 -9.02 -7.21 -0.18
C ASN A 71 -8.43 -6.11 -1.08
N GLU A 72 -8.51 -6.28 -2.40
CA GLU A 72 -8.20 -5.22 -3.37
C GLU A 72 -9.42 -4.28 -3.49
N THR A 73 -9.20 -2.97 -3.34
CA THR A 73 -10.28 -1.98 -3.56
C THR A 73 -10.69 -1.97 -5.03
N ILE A 74 -11.91 -2.45 -5.32
CA ILE A 74 -12.49 -2.47 -6.67
C ILE A 74 -13.14 -1.13 -7.00
N ALA A 75 -13.82 -0.52 -6.02
CA ALA A 75 -14.55 0.72 -6.24
C ALA A 75 -14.41 1.66 -5.04
N SER A 76 -14.45 2.95 -5.33
CA SER A 76 -14.50 4.01 -4.33
C SER A 76 -15.58 5.01 -4.71
N ILE A 77 -16.42 5.39 -3.76
CA ILE A 77 -17.43 6.43 -3.91
C ILE A 77 -17.02 7.61 -3.04
N SER A 78 -17.03 8.80 -3.62
CA SER A 78 -16.66 10.05 -2.96
C SER A 78 -17.62 11.17 -3.36
N GLY A 79 -17.82 12.13 -2.45
CA GLY A 79 -18.62 13.32 -2.74
C GLY A 79 -18.02 14.21 -3.84
N THR A 80 -18.87 15.02 -4.45
CA THR A 80 -18.55 15.87 -5.60
C THR A 80 -17.72 17.12 -5.25
N GLN A 81 -17.67 17.49 -3.97
CA GLN A 81 -16.93 18.67 -3.50
C GLN A 81 -15.43 18.38 -3.36
N GLN A 82 -14.73 18.28 -4.50
CA GLN A 82 -13.29 18.01 -4.58
C GLN A 82 -12.50 19.20 -5.16
N HIS A 83 -12.96 20.44 -4.95
CA HIS A 83 -12.34 21.63 -5.57
C HIS A 83 -10.85 21.80 -5.22
N ALA A 84 -10.43 21.42 -4.01
CA ALA A 84 -9.03 21.47 -3.61
C ALA A 84 -8.14 20.42 -4.33
N VAL A 85 -8.73 19.32 -4.81
CA VAL A 85 -8.01 18.20 -5.44
C VAL A 85 -7.52 18.54 -6.84
N VAL A 86 -8.23 19.41 -7.57
CA VAL A 86 -7.86 19.80 -8.94
C VAL A 86 -6.46 20.41 -8.97
N ARG A 87 -6.17 21.34 -8.05
CA ARG A 87 -4.85 21.99 -7.97
C ARG A 87 -3.74 21.01 -7.60
N VAL A 88 -4.02 20.04 -6.72
CA VAL A 88 -3.06 18.99 -6.34
C VAL A 88 -2.69 18.14 -7.56
N ARG A 89 -3.68 17.73 -8.37
CA ARG A 89 -3.45 16.94 -9.58
C ARG A 89 -2.70 17.73 -10.66
N GLN A 90 -3.05 19.00 -10.86
CA GLN A 90 -2.30 19.89 -11.77
C GLN A 90 -0.82 19.95 -11.39
N ASN A 91 -0.53 20.22 -10.11
CA ASN A 91 0.84 20.24 -9.60
C ASN A 91 1.54 18.87 -9.75
N GLN A 92 0.83 17.76 -9.54
CA GLN A 92 1.37 16.41 -9.73
C GLN A 92 1.76 16.18 -11.20
N PHE A 93 0.87 16.52 -12.14
CA PHE A 93 1.10 16.36 -13.58
C PHE A 93 2.23 17.25 -14.10
N GLU A 94 2.40 18.43 -13.52
CA GLU A 94 3.55 19.29 -13.81
C GLU A 94 4.83 18.70 -13.21
N PHE A 95 4.78 18.25 -11.96
CA PHE A 95 5.94 17.69 -11.25
C PHE A 95 6.55 16.49 -11.97
N ILE A 96 5.74 15.55 -12.46
CA ILE A 96 6.23 14.35 -13.16
C ILE A 96 6.97 14.67 -14.46
N LYS A 97 6.79 15.86 -15.04
CA LYS A 97 7.53 16.30 -16.24
C LYS A 97 8.90 16.89 -15.89
N THR A 98 9.19 17.11 -14.61
CA THR A 98 10.43 17.73 -14.17
C THR A 98 11.53 16.70 -13.91
N LYS A 99 12.80 17.12 -14.02
CA LYS A 99 13.95 16.29 -13.61
C LYS A 99 13.94 15.91 -12.13
N LYS A 100 13.19 16.63 -11.29
CA LYS A 100 13.03 16.35 -9.85
C LYS A 100 12.32 15.01 -9.59
N LEU A 101 11.59 14.49 -10.58
CA LEU A 101 10.96 13.16 -10.51
C LEU A 101 11.99 12.08 -10.17
N ALA A 102 13.15 12.10 -10.83
CA ALA A 102 14.21 11.14 -10.63
C ALA A 102 14.70 11.11 -9.17
N THR A 103 14.81 12.28 -8.53
CA THR A 103 15.18 12.41 -7.12
C THR A 103 14.11 11.85 -6.18
N LEU A 104 12.83 12.13 -6.45
CA LEU A 104 11.72 11.60 -5.64
C LEU A 104 11.66 10.08 -5.72
N SER A 105 11.80 9.52 -6.92
CA SER A 105 11.78 8.07 -7.14
C SER A 105 12.95 7.38 -6.44
N ALA A 106 14.15 7.96 -6.54
CA ALA A 106 15.31 7.47 -5.81
C ALA A 106 15.09 7.49 -4.29
N LEU A 107 14.45 8.53 -3.75
CA LEU A 107 14.13 8.62 -2.33
C LEU A 107 13.16 7.50 -1.87
N VAL A 108 12.16 7.16 -2.69
CA VAL A 108 11.22 6.06 -2.39
C VAL A 108 11.98 4.73 -2.31
N ILE A 109 12.85 4.44 -3.28
CA ILE A 109 13.65 3.21 -3.29
C ILE A 109 14.68 3.19 -2.15
N GLU A 110 15.32 4.33 -1.86
CA GLU A 110 16.22 4.48 -0.72
C GLU A 110 15.53 4.10 0.60
N LYS A 111 14.29 4.59 0.81
CA LYS A 111 13.51 4.27 2.01
C LYS A 111 13.14 2.79 2.08
N LYS A 112 12.74 2.18 0.95
CA LYS A 112 12.48 0.75 0.86
C LYS A 112 13.70 -0.08 1.27
N LEU A 113 14.88 0.21 0.70
CA LEU A 113 16.11 -0.51 1.01
C LEU A 113 16.56 -0.33 2.46
N LYS A 114 16.42 0.87 3.03
CA LYS A 114 16.68 1.10 4.46
C LYS A 114 15.83 0.20 5.36
N ILE A 115 14.54 0.07 5.04
CA ILE A 115 13.63 -0.81 5.80
C ILE A 115 14.06 -2.27 5.65
N SER A 116 14.44 -2.73 4.44
CA SER A 116 14.96 -4.08 4.23
C SER A 116 16.21 -4.38 5.07
N VAL A 117 17.16 -3.44 5.16
CA VAL A 117 18.35 -3.57 6.01
C VAL A 117 17.98 -3.59 7.50
N GLN A 118 17.01 -2.77 7.92
CA GLN A 118 16.52 -2.77 9.31
C GLN A 118 15.91 -4.12 9.72
N HIS A 119 15.15 -4.76 8.82
CA HIS A 119 14.61 -6.10 9.08
C HIS A 119 15.71 -7.12 9.36
N TYR A 120 16.87 -7.02 8.71
CA TYR A 120 17.99 -7.93 8.99
C TYR A 120 18.56 -7.79 10.39
N PHE A 121 18.61 -6.59 10.96
CA PHE A 121 19.05 -6.44 12.35
C PHE A 121 18.10 -7.12 13.32
N ILE A 122 16.79 -7.14 13.01
CA ILE A 122 15.80 -7.88 13.78
C ILE A 122 16.06 -9.39 13.62
N PHE A 123 16.18 -9.91 12.39
CA PHE A 123 16.43 -11.34 12.17
C PHE A 123 17.75 -11.81 12.79
N LYS A 124 18.82 -11.02 12.68
CA LYS A 124 20.13 -11.28 13.30
C LYS A 124 20.04 -11.49 14.81
N LYS A 125 19.15 -10.77 15.50
CA LYS A 125 18.92 -10.93 16.94
C LYS A 125 18.37 -12.30 17.29
N TYR A 126 17.50 -12.85 16.44
CA TYR A 126 16.80 -14.12 16.70
C TYR A 126 17.45 -15.35 16.02
N HIS A 127 18.31 -15.14 15.02
CA HIS A 127 18.92 -16.21 14.20
C HIS A 127 20.46 -16.13 14.18
N GLN A 128 21.08 -16.37 15.34
CA GLN A 128 22.55 -16.25 15.53
C GLN A 128 23.36 -17.14 14.58
N LEU A 129 22.82 -18.30 14.17
CA LEU A 129 23.49 -19.25 13.26
C LEU A 129 23.74 -18.67 11.86
N HIS A 130 22.89 -17.74 11.39
CA HIS A 130 23.01 -17.16 10.05
C HIS A 130 23.62 -15.75 10.04
N LYS A 131 24.24 -15.34 11.16
CA LYS A 131 24.75 -13.98 11.37
C LYS A 131 25.68 -13.51 10.25
N MET A 132 26.60 -14.35 9.79
CA MET A 132 27.55 -14.01 8.73
C MET A 132 26.87 -13.76 7.38
N THR A 133 25.89 -14.60 7.01
CA THR A 133 25.10 -14.45 5.78
C THR A 133 24.27 -13.17 5.80
N ILE A 134 23.64 -12.87 6.95
CA ILE A 134 22.85 -11.67 7.15
C ILE A 134 23.74 -10.42 7.07
N ASP A 135 24.90 -10.41 7.74
CA ASP A 135 25.83 -9.28 7.73
C ASP A 135 26.38 -9.00 6.33
N LYS A 136 26.78 -10.04 5.59
CA LYS A 136 27.23 -9.91 4.21
C LYS A 136 26.14 -9.33 3.30
N THR A 137 24.90 -9.80 3.43
CA THR A 137 23.78 -9.29 2.62
C THR A 137 23.44 -7.85 2.99
N ALA A 138 23.47 -7.51 4.29
CA ALA A 138 23.25 -6.15 4.75
C ALA A 138 24.30 -5.18 4.21
N GLU A 139 25.57 -5.59 4.15
CA GLU A 139 26.65 -4.82 3.54
C GLU A 139 26.42 -4.60 2.03
N GLN A 140 26.03 -5.65 1.31
CA GLN A 140 25.68 -5.54 -0.12
C GLN A 140 24.53 -4.56 -0.37
N LEU A 141 23.46 -4.62 0.43
CA LEU A 141 22.35 -3.67 0.36
C LEU A 141 22.79 -2.25 0.72
N ASN A 142 23.68 -2.07 1.70
CA ASN A 142 24.23 -0.76 2.06
C ASN A 142 25.09 -0.17 0.92
N ASN A 143 25.82 -1.01 0.18
CA ASN A 143 26.55 -0.58 -1.00
C ASN A 143 25.62 -0.10 -2.12
N ILE A 144 24.52 -0.81 -2.38
CA ILE A 144 23.48 -0.35 -3.32
C ILE A 144 22.85 0.95 -2.83
N LEU A 145 22.54 1.04 -1.54
CA LEU A 145 21.98 2.24 -0.91
C LEU A 145 22.91 3.46 -1.05
N ALA A 146 24.22 3.27 -0.87
CA ALA A 146 25.22 4.31 -1.08
C ALA A 146 25.26 4.77 -2.55
N GLN A 147 25.21 3.83 -3.50
CA GLN A 147 25.10 4.17 -4.92
C GLN A 147 23.87 5.01 -5.23
N ILE A 148 22.73 4.73 -4.59
CA ILE A 148 21.51 5.52 -4.78
C ILE A 148 21.65 6.92 -4.18
N LYS A 149 22.21 7.05 -2.98
CA LYS A 149 22.34 8.35 -2.29
C LYS A 149 23.35 9.29 -2.93
N CYS A 150 24.47 8.77 -3.42
CA CYS A 150 25.57 9.58 -3.95
C CYS A 150 25.31 10.13 -5.36
N ARG A 151 24.24 9.68 -6.03
CA ARG A 151 23.91 10.10 -7.40
C ARG A 151 23.03 11.34 -7.41
N LYS A 152 23.40 12.31 -8.24
CA LYS A 152 22.51 13.40 -8.65
C LYS A 152 21.59 12.90 -9.75
N TRP A 153 20.49 12.27 -9.35
CA TRP A 153 19.56 11.58 -10.27
C TRP A 153 18.97 12.45 -11.40
N GLN A 154 18.95 13.77 -11.20
CA GLN A 154 18.45 14.74 -12.19
C GLN A 154 19.35 14.84 -13.43
N ASP A 155 20.59 14.39 -13.33
CA ASP A 155 21.61 14.49 -14.37
C ASP A 155 21.64 13.26 -15.30
N PHE A 156 20.85 12.22 -14.99
CA PHE A 156 20.81 10.97 -15.75
C PHE A 156 19.56 10.92 -16.62
N ASP A 157 19.74 10.82 -17.94
CA ASP A 157 18.60 10.70 -18.87
C ASP A 157 17.84 9.38 -18.69
N LYS A 158 18.56 8.28 -18.43
CA LYS A 158 18.01 6.93 -18.19
C LYS A 158 17.95 6.56 -16.71
N TRP A 159 17.64 7.52 -15.86
CA TRP A 159 17.62 7.33 -14.40
C TRP A 159 16.69 6.18 -13.96
N ASN A 160 15.57 5.97 -14.65
CA ASN A 160 14.56 4.97 -14.34
C ASN A 160 15.08 3.55 -14.55
N GLU A 161 15.73 3.26 -15.69
CA GLU A 161 16.32 1.95 -16.00
C GLU A 161 17.39 1.58 -14.96
N ILE A 162 18.25 2.54 -14.65
CA ILE A 162 19.32 2.39 -13.67
C ILE A 162 18.75 2.11 -12.27
N LEU A 163 17.75 2.90 -11.85
CA LEU A 163 17.15 2.76 -10.53
C LEU A 163 16.36 1.45 -10.40
N LEU A 164 15.66 1.01 -11.46
CA LEU A 164 15.02 -0.31 -11.53
C LEU A 164 16.04 -1.45 -11.42
N GLY A 165 17.19 -1.34 -12.09
CA GLY A 165 18.27 -2.33 -11.98
C GLY A 165 18.81 -2.46 -10.55
N LEU A 166 19.06 -1.34 -9.88
CA LEU A 166 19.53 -1.32 -8.48
C LEU A 166 18.47 -1.86 -7.51
N GLU A 167 17.20 -1.49 -7.70
CA GLU A 167 16.06 -1.99 -6.90
C GLU A 167 15.90 -3.51 -7.07
N GLY A 168 15.94 -4.01 -8.30
CA GLY A 168 15.83 -5.43 -8.60
C GLY A 168 16.98 -6.25 -8.04
N GLN A 169 18.22 -5.75 -8.16
CA GLN A 169 19.39 -6.37 -7.55
C GLN A 169 19.24 -6.47 -6.02
N ALA A 170 18.86 -5.37 -5.37
CA ALA A 170 18.64 -5.33 -3.93
C ALA A 170 17.50 -6.27 -3.51
N ALA A 171 16.38 -6.30 -4.23
CA ALA A 171 15.26 -7.17 -3.95
C ALA A 171 15.65 -8.66 -4.09
N SER A 172 16.39 -9.03 -5.13
CA SER A 172 16.87 -10.39 -5.33
C SER A 172 17.77 -10.85 -4.17
N GLN A 173 18.78 -10.04 -3.82
CA GLN A 173 19.64 -10.31 -2.68
C GLN A 173 18.84 -10.42 -1.38
N TYR A 174 17.84 -9.55 -1.22
CA TYR A 174 17.02 -9.53 -0.02
C TYR A 174 16.29 -10.87 0.20
N TRP A 175 15.57 -11.32 -0.81
CA TRP A 175 14.80 -12.56 -0.74
C TRP A 175 15.69 -13.80 -0.66
N GLN A 176 16.82 -13.82 -1.39
CA GLN A 176 17.77 -14.94 -1.33
C GLN A 176 18.35 -15.12 0.07
N CYS A 177 18.66 -14.03 0.78
CA CYS A 177 19.12 -14.14 2.16
C CYS A 177 18.04 -14.69 3.10
N LEU A 178 16.76 -14.32 2.91
CA LEU A 178 15.68 -14.89 3.73
C LEU A 178 15.55 -16.40 3.51
N VAL A 179 15.68 -16.86 2.27
CA VAL A 179 15.70 -18.29 1.94
C VAL A 179 16.91 -18.98 2.56
N ALA A 180 18.11 -18.41 2.41
CA ALA A 180 19.35 -18.99 2.94
C ALA A 180 19.44 -18.99 4.48
N CYS A 181 18.56 -18.26 5.16
CA CYS A 181 18.48 -18.21 6.62
C CYS A 181 17.28 -19.00 7.17
N ASP A 182 16.60 -19.79 6.34
CA ASP A 182 15.40 -20.56 6.68
C ASP A 182 14.29 -19.70 7.32
N LEU A 183 14.19 -18.43 6.89
CA LEU A 183 13.19 -17.45 7.38
C LEU A 183 11.88 -17.49 6.59
N MET A 184 11.78 -18.38 5.62
CA MET A 184 10.62 -18.56 4.75
C MET A 184 10.23 -20.04 4.71
N PRO A 185 8.98 -20.37 4.37
CA PRO A 185 8.56 -21.76 4.16
C PRO A 185 9.46 -22.50 3.15
N ASN A 186 9.63 -23.81 3.33
CA ASN A 186 10.54 -24.64 2.52
C ASN A 186 10.26 -24.61 1.00
N ASP A 187 9.02 -24.34 0.60
CA ASP A 187 8.59 -24.23 -0.81
C ASP A 187 8.88 -22.85 -1.42
N PHE A 188 9.23 -21.85 -0.60
CA PHE A 188 9.55 -20.50 -1.04
C PHE A 188 10.99 -20.42 -1.57
N LYS A 189 11.15 -20.36 -2.89
CA LYS A 189 12.47 -20.20 -3.54
C LYS A 189 12.82 -18.76 -3.87
N ASN A 190 11.80 -17.98 -4.24
CA ASN A 190 11.93 -16.59 -4.66
C ASN A 190 10.58 -15.88 -4.58
N ARG A 191 10.62 -14.54 -4.63
CA ARG A 191 9.40 -13.72 -4.67
C ARG A 191 8.71 -13.84 -6.03
N ILE A 192 7.47 -14.32 -6.03
CA ILE A 192 6.61 -14.50 -7.21
C ILE A 192 5.34 -13.67 -7.01
N GLY A 193 5.10 -12.71 -7.91
CA GLY A 193 3.90 -11.88 -7.90
C GLY A 193 2.64 -12.66 -8.31
N ARG A 194 2.25 -12.57 -9.58
CA ARG A 194 1.04 -13.25 -10.09
C ARG A 194 1.26 -14.78 -10.15
N GLN A 195 0.18 -15.53 -9.93
CA GLN A 195 0.12 -17.00 -10.09
C GLN A 195 1.01 -17.83 -9.14
N ALA A 196 1.47 -17.25 -8.03
CA ALA A 196 2.21 -17.98 -7.02
C ALA A 196 1.43 -19.19 -6.46
N GLN A 197 2.11 -20.33 -6.34
CA GLN A 197 1.52 -21.58 -5.83
C GLN A 197 1.95 -21.87 -4.39
N ASP A 198 3.15 -21.42 -4.00
CA ASP A 198 3.70 -21.60 -2.67
C ASP A 198 2.96 -20.75 -1.63
N VAL A 199 2.93 -21.25 -0.39
CA VAL A 199 2.18 -20.61 0.70
C VAL A 199 2.78 -19.25 1.06
N GLY A 200 4.11 -19.14 1.03
CA GLY A 200 4.83 -17.91 1.36
C GLY A 200 4.45 -16.73 0.45
N ASN A 201 4.50 -16.92 -0.87
CA ASN A 201 4.11 -15.88 -1.82
C ASN A 201 2.62 -15.59 -1.80
N LYS A 202 1.75 -16.60 -1.59
CA LYS A 202 0.30 -16.36 -1.42
C LYS A 202 0.03 -15.42 -0.24
N ALA A 203 0.66 -15.67 0.92
CA ALA A 203 0.54 -14.82 2.10
C ALA A 203 1.09 -13.40 1.85
N LEU A 204 2.27 -13.28 1.24
CA LEU A 204 2.87 -11.98 0.89
C LEU A 204 2.00 -11.20 -0.11
N ASN A 205 1.49 -11.85 -1.15
CA ASN A 205 0.61 -11.22 -2.13
C ASN A 205 -0.66 -10.68 -1.49
N TYR A 206 -1.28 -11.46 -0.59
CA TYR A 206 -2.46 -11.02 0.15
C TYR A 206 -2.15 -9.82 1.06
N GLY A 207 -1.04 -9.87 1.80
CA GLY A 207 -0.59 -8.74 2.63
C GLY A 207 -0.32 -7.47 1.80
N TYR A 208 0.32 -7.62 0.63
CA TYR A 208 0.55 -6.50 -0.28
C TYR A 208 -0.72 -5.97 -0.93
N ALA A 209 -1.72 -6.81 -1.22
CA ALA A 209 -3.02 -6.36 -1.72
C ALA A 209 -3.73 -5.47 -0.68
N ILE A 210 -3.77 -5.92 0.58
CA ILE A 210 -4.29 -5.12 1.70
C ILE A 210 -3.54 -3.78 1.82
N LEU A 211 -2.21 -3.82 1.85
CA LEU A 211 -1.38 -2.61 1.95
C LEU A 211 -1.63 -1.65 0.77
N THR A 212 -1.76 -2.19 -0.45
CA THR A 212 -2.04 -1.41 -1.66
C THR A 212 -3.39 -0.70 -1.54
N SER A 213 -4.43 -1.38 -1.03
CA SER A 213 -5.72 -0.77 -0.77
C SER A 213 -5.64 0.40 0.24
N TYR A 214 -4.86 0.26 1.32
CA TYR A 214 -4.64 1.36 2.26
C TYR A 214 -3.92 2.55 1.62
N ILE A 215 -2.86 2.28 0.85
CA ILE A 215 -2.11 3.32 0.13
C ILE A 215 -3.02 4.02 -0.90
N TRP A 216 -3.80 3.25 -1.66
CA TRP A 216 -4.76 3.78 -2.62
C TRP A 216 -5.74 4.75 -1.97
N ASN A 217 -6.32 4.34 -0.85
CA ASN A 217 -7.25 5.16 -0.07
C ASN A 217 -6.56 6.43 0.47
N ALA A 218 -5.30 6.31 0.92
CA ALA A 218 -4.51 7.45 1.38
C ALA A 218 -4.19 8.45 0.25
N LEU A 219 -3.82 7.95 -0.94
CA LEU A 219 -3.53 8.79 -2.12
C LEU A 219 -4.77 9.54 -2.59
N LEU A 220 -5.90 8.84 -2.71
CA LEU A 220 -7.17 9.48 -3.02
C LEU A 220 -7.52 10.53 -1.95
N ASN A 221 -7.26 10.26 -0.66
CA ASN A 221 -7.51 11.19 0.45
C ASN A 221 -6.64 12.44 0.37
N ALA A 222 -5.41 12.32 -0.12
CA ALA A 222 -4.52 13.44 -0.37
C ALA A 222 -4.90 14.24 -1.63
N GLY A 223 -5.84 13.76 -2.45
CA GLY A 223 -6.19 14.38 -3.73
C GLY A 223 -5.17 14.09 -4.84
N LEU A 224 -4.33 13.06 -4.67
CA LEU A 224 -3.41 12.64 -5.72
C LEU A 224 -4.15 11.79 -6.76
N GLU A 225 -3.58 11.72 -7.96
CA GLU A 225 -3.96 10.82 -9.04
C GLU A 225 -3.16 9.51 -8.91
N PRO A 226 -3.76 8.39 -8.45
CA PRO A 226 -3.04 7.14 -8.21
C PRO A 226 -2.45 6.50 -9.47
N TYR A 227 -3.05 6.75 -10.64
CA TYR A 227 -2.54 6.23 -11.90
C TYR A 227 -1.32 7.02 -12.43
N CYS A 228 -1.06 8.20 -11.87
CA CYS A 228 0.09 9.03 -12.22
C CYS A 228 1.26 8.74 -11.27
N GLY A 229 1.85 7.55 -11.42
CA GLY A 229 2.98 7.08 -10.62
C GLY A 229 4.26 7.88 -10.84
N VAL A 230 5.18 7.81 -9.87
CA VAL A 230 6.46 8.53 -9.92
C VAL A 230 7.63 7.68 -10.42
N PHE A 231 7.55 6.36 -10.23
CA PHE A 231 8.64 5.41 -10.50
C PHE A 231 8.23 4.29 -11.46
N THR A 232 7.12 3.62 -11.15
CA THR A 232 6.50 2.62 -12.03
C THR A 232 5.45 3.31 -12.88
N TYR A 233 5.66 3.36 -14.20
CA TYR A 233 4.62 3.68 -15.16
C TYR A 233 3.84 2.39 -15.48
N TYR A 234 2.52 2.48 -15.48
CA TYR A 234 1.64 1.49 -16.12
C TYR A 234 1.35 1.95 -17.55
#